data_AF-A0A357B4U2-F1
#
_entry.id   AF-A0A357B4U2-F1
#
_cell.length_a   1.000
_cell.length_b   1.000
_cell.length_c   1.000
_cell.angle_alpha   90.00
_cell.angle_beta   90.00
_cell.angle_gamma   90.00
#
_symmetry.space_group_name_H-M   'P 1'
#
loop_
_entity.id
_entity.type
_entity.pdbx_description
1 polymer ?
#
loop_
_entity_poly.entity_id
_entity_poly.type
_entity_poly.pdbx_seq_one_letter_code
_entity_poly.pdbx_strand_id
1 'polypeptide(L)' 'MADLEAELHKAAEITNDARLIPAADEFQHIGDRWQTVAEMSKSASQADDPATTLPEISPLLSELATLEEAAWSWLQEIA' A
#
# COMPACT_ATOMS: atom_id res chain seq x y z
N MET A 1 -6.35 -2.38 -3.34
CA MET A 1 -5.72 -3.05 -2.19
C MET A 1 -6.70 -3.46 -1.11
N ALA A 2 -7.78 -2.70 -0.86
CA ALA A 2 -8.85 -3.16 0.05
C ALA A 2 -9.38 -4.57 -0.30
N ASP A 3 -9.53 -4.89 -1.59
CA ASP A 3 -9.94 -6.23 -2.01
C ASP A 3 -8.91 -7.33 -1.65
N LEU A 4 -7.61 -6.99 -1.64
CA LEU A 4 -6.53 -7.93 -1.33
C LEU A 4 -6.45 -8.23 0.18
N GLU A 5 -6.64 -7.24 1.04
CA GLU A 5 -6.72 -7.43 2.49
C GLU A 5 -7.87 -8.41 2.85
N ALA A 6 -9.06 -8.15 2.32
CA ALA A 6 -10.21 -9.02 2.52
C ALA A 6 -9.97 -10.46 2.00
N GLU A 7 -9.30 -10.60 0.85
CA GLU A 7 -8.92 -11.90 0.30
C GLU A 7 -7.93 -12.66 1.19
N LEU A 8 -6.92 -11.98 1.75
CA LEU A 8 -5.93 -12.58 2.64
C LEU A 8 -6.54 -12.98 3.98
N HIS A 9 -7.41 -12.15 4.56
CA HIS A 9 -8.17 -12.51 5.77
C HIS A 9 -9.04 -13.74 5.53
N LYS A 10 -9.77 -13.77 4.42
CA LYS A 10 -10.59 -14.92 4.05
C LYS A 10 -9.75 -16.17 3.79
N ALA A 11 -8.60 -16.02 3.15
CA ALA A 11 -7.66 -17.13 2.94
C ALA A 11 -7.16 -17.69 4.27
N ALA A 12 -6.81 -16.83 5.23
CA ALA A 12 -6.41 -17.22 6.59
C ALA A 12 -7.49 -18.08 7.28
N GLU A 13 -8.76 -17.69 7.16
CA GLU A 13 -9.89 -18.45 7.71
C GLU A 13 -10.06 -19.82 7.06
N ILE A 14 -9.93 -19.90 5.72
CA ILE A 14 -10.12 -21.14 4.95
C ILE A 14 -8.98 -22.12 5.20
N THR A 15 -7.74 -21.64 5.25
CA THR A 15 -6.54 -22.48 5.39
C THR A 15 -6.14 -22.70 6.85
N ASN A 16 -6.74 -21.96 7.79
CA ASN A 16 -6.32 -21.84 9.17
C ASN A 16 -4.85 -21.41 9.32
N ASP A 17 -4.35 -20.61 8.37
CA ASP A 17 -3.00 -20.05 8.38
C ASP A 17 -3.01 -18.62 8.92
N ALA A 18 -2.72 -18.49 10.21
CA ALA A 18 -2.69 -17.21 10.90
C ALA A 18 -1.59 -16.26 10.39
N ARG A 19 -0.60 -16.74 9.60
CA ARG A 19 0.45 -15.89 9.03
C ARG A 19 -0.08 -14.92 7.96
N LEU A 20 -1.22 -15.23 7.37
CA LEU A 20 -1.84 -14.39 6.34
C LEU A 20 -2.53 -13.14 6.92
N ILE A 21 -2.89 -13.15 8.21
CA ILE A 21 -3.51 -12.00 8.90
C ILE A 21 -2.55 -10.78 8.91
N PRO A 22 -1.31 -10.89 9.42
CA PRO A 22 -0.39 -9.75 9.38
C PRO A 22 0.00 -9.33 7.95
N ALA A 23 -0.08 -10.22 6.95
CA ALA A 23 0.07 -9.84 5.55
C ALA A 23 -1.10 -8.98 5.06
N ALA A 24 -2.33 -9.34 5.43
CA ALA A 24 -3.52 -8.55 5.12
C ALA A 24 -3.43 -7.13 5.72
N ASP A 25 -3.04 -7.02 6.99
CA ASP A 25 -2.85 -5.74 7.69
C ASP A 25 -1.79 -4.87 7.02
N GLU A 26 -0.67 -5.45 6.60
CA GLU A 26 0.40 -4.71 5.92
C GLU A 26 -0.08 -4.18 4.56
N PHE A 27 -0.80 -4.99 3.76
CA PHE A 27 -1.36 -4.52 2.50
C PHE A 27 -2.44 -3.45 2.68
N GLN A 28 -3.20 -3.46 3.77
CA GLN A 28 -4.10 -2.36 4.11
C GLN A 28 -3.32 -1.08 4.42
N HIS A 29 -2.26 -1.18 5.24
CA HIS A 29 -1.41 -0.03 5.58
C HIS A 29 -0.79 0.63 4.33
N ILE A 30 -0.24 -0.17 3.42
CA ILE A 30 0.29 0.32 2.14
C ILE A 30 -0.82 1.00 1.33
N GLY A 31 -2.05 0.47 1.39
CA GLY A 31 -3.21 1.02 0.67
C GLY A 31 -3.58 2.41 1.15
N ASP A 32 -3.59 2.61 2.46
CA ASP A 32 -3.83 3.92 3.09
C ASP A 32 -2.75 4.94 2.71
N ARG A 33 -1.49 4.51 2.61
CA ARG A 33 -0.38 5.35 2.12
C ARG A 33 -0.54 5.72 0.65
N TRP A 34 -0.97 4.78 -0.20
CA TRP A 34 -1.31 5.07 -1.60
C TRP A 34 -2.43 6.10 -1.73
N GLN A 35 -3.46 6.01 -0.88
CA GLN A 35 -4.55 6.99 -0.85
C GLN A 35 -4.02 8.39 -0.50
N THR A 36 -3.10 8.49 0.46
CA THR A 36 -2.45 9.76 0.81
C THR A 36 -1.70 10.35 -0.40
N VAL A 37 -0.92 9.54 -1.11
CA VAL A 37 -0.20 9.98 -2.32
C VAL A 37 -1.17 10.40 -3.43
N ALA A 38 -2.28 9.69 -3.61
CA ALA A 38 -3.31 10.03 -4.58
C ALA A 38 -3.96 11.38 -4.26
N GLU A 39 -4.25 11.65 -2.99
CA GLU A 39 -4.79 12.94 -2.53
C GLU A 39 -3.82 14.09 -2.76
N MET A 40 -2.54 13.90 -2.41
CA MET A 40 -1.49 14.88 -2.69
C MET A 40 -1.35 15.15 -4.19
N SER A 41 -1.36 14.09 -5.01
CA SER A 41 -1.28 14.21 -6.46
C SER A 41 -2.48 14.94 -7.06
N LYS A 42 -3.68 14.69 -6.53
CA LYS A 42 -4.91 15.38 -6.90
C LYS A 42 -4.82 16.87 -6.55
N SER A 43 -4.42 17.21 -5.32
CA SER A 43 -4.23 18.60 -4.91
C SER A 43 -3.18 19.31 -5.75
N ALA A 44 -2.05 18.67 -6.03
CA ALA A 44 -0.99 19.18 -6.90
C ALA A 44 -1.52 19.50 -8.30
N SER A 45 -2.32 18.61 -8.90
CA SER A 45 -2.91 18.82 -10.23
C SER A 45 -3.89 19.99 -10.32
N GLN A 46 -4.39 20.46 -9.17
CA GLN A 46 -5.35 21.54 -9.04
C GLN A 46 -4.71 22.86 -8.56
N ALA A 47 -3.42 22.84 -8.22
CA ALA A 47 -2.68 24.02 -7.78
C ALA A 47 -2.33 24.94 -8.96
N ASP A 48 -2.13 26.23 -8.66
CA ASP A 48 -1.69 27.21 -9.66
C ASP A 48 -0.29 26.90 -10.23
N ASP A 49 0.58 26.27 -9.42
CA ASP A 49 1.89 25.76 -9.85
C ASP A 49 2.13 24.32 -9.33
N PRO A 50 1.69 23.30 -10.08
CA PRO A 50 1.85 21.89 -9.72
C PRO A 50 3.31 21.45 -9.54
N ALA A 51 4.26 22.12 -10.22
CA ALA A 51 5.67 21.74 -10.19
C ALA A 51 6.29 21.92 -8.80
N THR A 52 5.74 22.81 -7.97
CA THR A 52 6.21 23.05 -6.61
C THR A 52 5.87 21.93 -5.63
N THR A 53 4.80 21.18 -5.89
CA THR A 53 4.30 20.10 -5.02
C THR A 53 4.85 18.71 -5.37
N LEU A 54 5.31 18.50 -6.61
CA LEU A 54 5.87 17.21 -7.04
C LEU A 54 7.09 16.73 -6.24
N PRO A 55 8.03 17.60 -5.79
CA PRO A 55 9.16 17.17 -4.96
C PRO A 55 8.76 16.51 -3.64
N GLU A 56 7.59 16.83 -3.10
CA GLU A 56 7.09 16.23 -1.85
C GLU A 56 6.47 14.84 -2.05
N ILE A 57 5.96 14.56 -3.26
CA ILE A 57 5.33 13.28 -3.59
C ILE A 57 6.38 12.20 -3.91
N SER A 58 7.48 12.59 -4.55
CA SER A 58 8.54 11.64 -4.96
C SER A 58 9.10 10.77 -3.83
N PRO A 59 9.48 11.30 -2.64
CA PRO A 59 9.98 10.45 -1.55
C PRO A 59 8.92 9.47 -1.04
N LEU A 60 7.64 9.86 -1.00
CA LEU A 60 6.55 8.99 -0.56
C LEU A 60 6.35 7.79 -1.51
N LEU A 61 6.49 8.03 -2.82
CA LEU A 61 6.46 6.96 -3.83
C LEU A 61 7.63 5.98 -3.66
N SER A 62 8.83 6.49 -3.35
CA SER A 62 9.99 5.64 -3.08
C SER A 62 9.81 4.79 -1.82
N GLU A 63 9.28 5.37 -0.74
CA GLU A 63 8.95 4.63 0.48
C GLU A 63 7.89 3.55 0.22
N LEU A 64 6.83 3.89 -0.51
CA LEU A 64 5.78 2.95 -0.91
C LEU A 64 6.35 1.77 -1.69
N ALA A 65 7.23 2.03 -2.66
CA ALA A 65 7.86 0.96 -3.45
C ALA A 65 8.69 0.00 -2.57
N THR A 66 9.42 0.53 -1.58
CA THR A 66 10.16 -0.31 -0.62
C THR A 66 9.23 -1.15 0.26
N LEU A 67 8.12 -0.56 0.74
CA LEU A 67 7.13 -1.29 1.54
C LEU A 67 6.45 -2.39 0.72
N GLU A 68 6.04 -2.09 -0.52
CA GLU A 68 5.45 -3.06 -1.43
C GLU A 68 6.41 -4.21 -1.72
N GLU A 69 7.67 -3.93 -2.04
CA GLU A 69 8.67 -4.97 -2.28
C GLU A 69 8.82 -5.91 -1.08
N ALA A 70 8.90 -5.36 0.13
CA ALA A 70 9.00 -6.15 1.36
C ALA A 70 7.75 -7.00 1.60
N ALA A 71 6.55 -6.41 1.49
CA ALA A 71 5.28 -7.11 1.73
C ALA A 71 5.04 -8.22 0.70
N TRP A 72 5.30 -7.97 -0.58
CA TRP A 72 5.16 -8.98 -1.63
C TRP A 72 6.19 -10.10 -1.48
N SER A 73 7.44 -9.78 -1.14
CA SER A 73 8.47 -10.79 -0.91
C SER A 73 8.10 -11.70 0.26
N TRP A 74 7.65 -11.10 1.36
CA TRP A 74 7.23 -11.87 2.52
C TRP A 74 5.99 -12.72 2.25
N LEU A 75 4.98 -12.20 1.53
CA LEU A 75 3.81 -13.00 1.14
C LEU A 75 4.22 -14.24 0.33
N GLN A 76 5.17 -14.10 -0.60
CA GLN A 76 5.71 -15.23 -1.38
C GLN A 76 6.42 -16.28 -0.52
N GLU A 77 6.99 -15.90 0.62
CA GLU A 77 7.66 -16.85 1.52
C GLU A 77 6.66 -17.66 2.37
N ILE A 78 5.47 -17.12 2.62
CA ILE A 78 4.48 -17.72 3.52
C ILE A 78 3.31 -18.41 2.82
N ALA A 79 3.03 -18.06 1.56
CA ALA A 79 1.89 -18.53 0.77
C ALA A 79 2.23 -19.67 -0.21
#